data_AF-A0A0C2ZBQ4-F1
#
_entry.id   AF-A0A0C2ZBQ4-F1
#
_cell.length_a   1.000
_cell.length_b   1.000
_cell.length_c   1.000
_cell.angle_alpha   90.00
_cell.angle_beta   90.00
_cell.angle_gamma   90.00
#
_symmetry.space_group_name_H-M   'P 1'
#
loop_
_entity.id
_entity.type
_entity.pdbx_description
1 polymer ?
#
loop_
_entity_poly.entity_id
_entity_poly.type
_entity_poly.pdbx_seq_one_letter_code
_entity_poly.pdbx_strand_id
1 'polypeptide(L)' 'EDLLSFHNVENLIAAMTGIEKLQHNMCPNSCAAFTGPYSDKEECPLCGTS' A
#
# COMPACT_ATOMS: atom_id res chain seq x y z
N GLU A 1 -12.66 27.56 -2.22
CA GLU A 1 -12.66 26.09 -2.20
C GLU A 1 -11.38 25.64 -1.51
N ASP A 2 -11.49 24.82 -0.47
CA ASP A 2 -10.33 24.25 0.21
C ASP A 2 -10.00 22.90 -0.42
N LEU A 3 -8.77 22.77 -0.94
CA LEU A 3 -8.29 21.53 -1.51
C LEU A 3 -7.97 20.53 -0.38
N LEU A 4 -8.52 19.32 -0.47
CA LEU A 4 -8.19 18.26 0.47
C LEU A 4 -6.73 17.83 0.33
N SER A 5 -6.10 17.48 1.46
CA SER A 5 -4.81 16.79 1.44
C SER A 5 -4.97 15.40 0.80
N PHE A 6 -3.87 14.84 0.28
CA PHE A 6 -3.86 13.48 -0.29
C PHE A 6 -4.41 12.44 0.70
N HIS A 7 -4.01 12.53 1.98
CA HIS A 7 -4.52 11.68 3.05
C HIS A 7 -6.05 11.78 3.21
N ASN A 8 -6.60 12.99 3.15
CA ASN A 8 -8.04 13.20 3.29
C ASN A 8 -8.81 12.72 2.06
N VAL A 9 -8.22 12.79 0.87
CA VAL A 9 -8.80 12.20 -0.35
C VAL A 9 -8.87 10.68 -0.25
N GLU A 10 -7.80 10.02 0.22
CA GLU A 10 -7.80 8.57 0.40
C GLU A 10 -8.84 8.10 1.42
N ASN A 11 -8.97 8.81 2.55
CA ASN A 11 -10.00 8.52 3.56
C ASN A 11 -11.41 8.71 3.01
N LEU A 12 -11.63 9.74 2.19
CA LEU A 12 -12.93 9.99 1.56
C LEU A 12 -13.28 8.87 0.58
N ILE A 13 -12.34 8.43 -0.26
CA ILE A 13 -12.54 7.31 -1.20
C ILE A 13 -12.88 6.03 -0.43
N ALA A 14 -12.16 5.74 0.65
CA ALA A 14 -12.43 4.58 1.49
C ALA A 14 -13.81 4.64 2.13
N ALA A 15 -14.21 5.78 2.68
CA ALA A 15 -15.55 5.98 3.25
C ALA A 15 -16.66 5.81 2.21
N MET A 16 -16.44 6.25 0.97
CA MET A 16 -17.44 6.17 -0.10
C MET A 16 -17.56 4.78 -0.73
N THR A 17 -16.44 4.05 -0.85
CA THR A 17 -16.39 2.79 -1.62
C THR A 17 -16.26 1.55 -0.74
N GLY A 18 -15.86 1.71 0.53
CA GLY A 18 -15.41 0.63 1.39
C GLY A 18 -14.04 0.06 1.00
N ILE A 19 -13.35 0.64 0.01
CA ILE A 19 -12.03 0.18 -0.44
C ILE A 19 -10.95 0.95 0.30
N GLU A 20 -10.24 0.27 1.18
CA GLU A 20 -9.09 0.83 1.89
C GLU A 20 -7.79 0.69 1.07
N LYS A 21 -6.92 1.70 1.17
CA LYS A 21 -5.57 1.63 0.61
C LYS A 21 -4.71 0.63 1.40
N LEU A 22 -4.04 -0.29 0.70
CA LEU A 22 -3.00 -1.13 1.27
C LEU A 22 -1.64 -0.50 0.99
N GLN A 23 -1.31 0.58 1.69
CA GLN A 23 -0.21 1.49 1.32
C GLN A 23 1.20 0.88 1.53
N HIS A 24 1.35 -0.26 2.20
CA HIS A 24 2.65 -0.65 2.78
C HIS A 24 3.14 -2.08 2.52
N ASN A 25 2.51 -2.84 1.62
CA ASN A 25 2.97 -4.19 1.31
C ASN A 25 3.72 -4.24 -0.02
N MET A 26 4.71 -3.37 -0.26
CA MET A 26 5.59 -3.47 -1.43
C MET A 26 7.03 -3.10 -1.10
N CYS A 27 7.98 -3.84 -1.64
CA CYS A 27 9.40 -3.54 -1.51
C CYS A 27 9.76 -2.27 -2.31
N PRO A 28 10.47 -1.29 -1.72
CA PRO A 28 10.82 -0.04 -2.41
C PRO A 28 11.83 -0.24 -3.56
N ASN A 29 12.64 -1.31 -3.51
CA ASN A 29 13.71 -1.53 -4.48
C ASN A 29 13.27 -2.34 -5.71
N SER A 30 12.23 -3.16 -5.57
CA SER A 30 11.80 -4.11 -6.60
C SER A 30 10.32 -4.02 -6.96
N CYS A 31 9.56 -3.20 -6.24
CA CYS A 31 8.10 -3.13 -6.32
C CYS A 31 7.40 -4.47 -6.03
N ALA A 32 8.10 -5.47 -5.46
CA ALA A 32 7.52 -6.75 -5.10
C ALA A 32 6.46 -6.56 -4.02
N ALA A 33 5.22 -6.95 -4.29
CA ALA A 33 4.14 -6.83 -3.34
C ALA A 33 4.11 -8.00 -2.34
N PHE A 34 4.10 -7.66 -1.04
CA PHE A 34 3.89 -8.57 0.08
C PHE A 34 2.40 -8.87 0.27
N THR A 35 1.77 -9.34 -0.81
CA THR A 35 0.35 -9.72 -0.85
C THR A 35 0.22 -11.09 -1.51
N GLY A 36 -0.91 -11.76 -1.30
CA GLY A 36 -1.15 -13.09 -1.87
C GLY A 36 -0.05 -14.09 -1.50
N PRO A 37 0.68 -14.69 -2.47
CA PRO A 37 1.75 -15.66 -2.19
C PRO A 37 2.90 -15.13 -1.32
N TYR A 38 3.07 -13.82 -1.22
CA TYR A 38 4.12 -13.17 -0.44
C TYR A 38 3.60 -12.48 0.82
N SER A 39 2.35 -12.75 1.24
CA SER A 39 1.75 -12.13 2.43
C SER A 39 2.56 -12.36 3.71
N ASP A 40 3.24 -13.50 3.79
CA ASP A 40 3.94 -13.95 5.01
C ASP A 40 5.45 -13.75 4.90
N LYS A 41 5.91 -12.94 3.92
CA LYS A 41 7.33 -12.68 3.70
C LYS A 41 7.74 -11.39 4.41
N GLU A 42 8.73 -11.50 5.29
CA GLU A 42 9.35 -10.35 5.98
C GLU A 42 10.47 -9.71 5.14
N GLU A 43 10.99 -10.43 4.14
CA GLU A 43 12.05 -9.98 3.25
C GLU A 43 11.60 -10.06 1.78
N CYS A 44 12.05 -9.10 0.98
CA CYS A 44 11.77 -9.09 -0.45
C CYS A 44 12.42 -10.30 -1.16
N PRO A 45 11.64 -11.16 -1.84
CA PRO A 45 12.19 -12.33 -2.53
C PRO A 45 13.07 -11.97 -3.75
N LEU A 46 13.01 -10.72 -4.22
CA LEU A 46 13.75 -10.26 -5.41
C LEU A 46 15.06 -9.54 -5.07
N CYS A 47 15.16 -8.89 -3.90
CA CYS A 47 16.34 -8.09 -3.56
C CYS A 47 16.82 -8.27 -2.10
N GLY A 48 16.17 -9.12 -1.31
CA GLY A 48 16.57 -9.41 0.08
C GLY A 48 16.44 -8.24 1.05
N THR A 49 15.77 -7.15 0.65
CA THR A 49 15.53 -6.01 1.53
C THR A 49 14.39 -6.35 2.48
N SER A 50 14.64 -6.24 3.78
CA SER A 50 13.65 -6.24 4.86
C SER A 50 13.03 -4.86 5.05
#